data_AF-A0A7C9RK91-F1
#
_entry.id   AF-A0A7C9RK91-F1
#
_cell.length_a   1.000
_cell.length_b   1.000
_cell.length_c   1.000
_cell.angle_alpha   90.00
_cell.angle_beta   90.00
_cell.angle_gamma   90.00
#
_symmetry.space_group_name_H-M   'P 1'
#
loop_
_entity.id
_entity.type
_entity.pdbx_description
1 polymer ?
#
loop_
_entity_poly.entity_id
_entity_poly.type
_entity_poly.pdbx_seq_one_letter_code
_entity_poly.pdbx_strand_id
1 'polypeptide(L)'
;TIFHPYGTPGSIIERQKVHFGAARADWHTLGGAIKTYTESIDTADIKQTIVDAKKLIFLGFAYHDQNMALLADQECLVAKNIFGTAYERSDSDVSVISQQILGWFSEMYRNPMERNVHINHELTASKFFDYFSKSL
;
A
#
# COMPACT_ATOMS: atom_id res chain seq x y z
N THR A 1 -13.69 3.37 -3.93
CA THR A 1 -12.87 4.58 -3.71
C THR A 1 -11.43 4.28 -4.03
N ILE A 2 -10.71 5.20 -4.65
CA ILE A 2 -9.26 5.09 -4.89
C ILE A 2 -8.60 6.22 -4.10
N PHE A 3 -7.61 5.88 -3.28
CA PHE A 3 -6.86 6.86 -2.50
C PHE A 3 -5.51 7.13 -3.16
N HIS A 4 -5.14 8.40 -3.23
CA HIS A 4 -3.86 8.87 -3.77
C HIS A 4 -3.08 9.63 -2.69
N PRO A 5 -2.48 8.92 -1.70
CA PRO A 5 -1.81 9.58 -0.57
C PRO A 5 -0.71 10.56 -1.02
N TYR A 6 0.04 10.19 -2.05
CA TYR A 6 1.08 11.02 -2.66
C TYR A 6 0.56 11.98 -3.74
N GLY A 7 -0.75 12.23 -3.77
CA GLY A 7 -1.38 13.00 -4.81
C GLY A 7 -1.45 12.25 -6.14
N THR A 8 -1.85 12.97 -7.17
CA THR A 8 -2.10 12.42 -8.50
C THR A 8 -1.19 13.10 -9.50
N PRO A 9 -0.65 12.37 -10.49
CA PRO A 9 0.00 13.00 -11.63
C PRO A 9 -1.00 13.76 -12.53
N GLY A 10 -2.23 14.05 -12.08
CA GLY A 10 -3.26 14.80 -12.79
C GLY A 10 -3.99 13.97 -13.86
N SER A 11 -5.11 14.49 -14.37
CA SER A 11 -5.84 13.86 -15.47
C SER A 11 -5.04 13.96 -16.77
N ILE A 12 -4.68 12.81 -17.37
CA ILE A 12 -4.09 12.76 -18.72
C ILE A 12 -5.05 13.31 -19.78
N ILE A 13 -6.36 13.24 -19.52
CA ILE A 13 -7.41 13.61 -20.47
C ILE A 13 -7.62 15.13 -20.50
N GLU A 14 -7.46 15.81 -19.36
CA GLU A 14 -7.80 17.24 -19.20
C GLU A 14 -6.59 18.18 -19.29
N ARG A 15 -5.39 17.65 -19.53
CA ARG A 15 -4.16 18.46 -19.56
C ARG A 15 -3.98 19.23 -20.86
N GLN A 16 -3.43 20.44 -20.72
CA GLN A 16 -2.79 21.15 -21.83
C GLN A 16 -1.70 20.24 -22.42
N LYS A 17 -1.95 19.75 -23.64
CA LYS A 17 -0.97 18.98 -24.40
C LYS A 17 0.20 19.91 -24.72
N VAL A 18 1.36 19.59 -24.18
CA VAL A 18 2.61 20.27 -24.55
C VAL A 18 3.27 19.49 -25.67
N HIS A 19 3.70 20.18 -26.72
CA HIS A 19 4.46 19.54 -27.80
C HIS A 19 5.82 19.08 -27.29
N PHE A 20 6.28 17.93 -27.77
CA PHE A 20 7.64 17.46 -27.51
C PHE A 20 8.64 18.53 -27.97
N GLY A 21 9.53 18.96 -27.07
CA GLY A 21 10.49 20.05 -27.33
C GLY A 21 9.93 21.47 -27.15
N ALA A 22 8.71 21.64 -26.64
CA ALA A 22 8.17 22.97 -26.33
C ALA A 22 8.98 23.66 -25.22
N ALA A 23 9.37 24.91 -25.45
CA ALA A 23 10.23 25.70 -24.55
C ALA A 23 9.55 26.14 -23.24
N ARG A 24 8.21 26.00 -23.13
CA ARG A 24 7.43 26.46 -21.97
C ARG A 24 6.33 25.46 -21.63
N ALA A 25 6.57 24.69 -20.57
CA ALA A 25 5.53 24.02 -19.81
C ALA A 25 5.50 24.64 -18.41
N ASP A 26 4.31 24.82 -17.84
CA ASP A 26 4.18 25.28 -16.45
C ASP A 26 4.43 24.09 -15.50
N TRP A 27 5.70 23.82 -15.27
CA TRP A 27 6.17 22.74 -14.40
C TRP A 27 5.70 22.89 -12.96
N HIS A 28 5.47 24.13 -12.51
CA HIS A 28 5.04 24.41 -11.15
C HIS A 28 3.61 23.90 -10.93
N THR A 29 2.71 24.19 -11.87
CA THR A 29 1.34 23.67 -11.83
C THR A 29 1.28 22.15 -12.04
N LEU A 30 2.16 21.59 -12.88
CA LEU A 30 2.21 20.14 -13.11
C LEU A 30 2.73 19.37 -11.89
N GLY A 31 3.70 19.93 -11.16
CA GLY A 31 4.29 19.33 -9.98
C GLY A 31 3.43 19.48 -8.72
N GLY A 32 2.64 20.54 -8.60
CA GLY A 32 1.85 20.83 -7.39
C GLY A 32 0.77 19.80 -7.03
N ALA A 33 0.40 18.90 -7.95
CA ALA A 33 -0.54 17.81 -7.70
C ALA A 33 0.14 16.53 -7.16
N ILE A 34 1.47 16.48 -7.19
CA ILE A 34 2.28 15.38 -6.67
C ILE A 34 2.78 15.81 -5.30
N LYS A 35 2.36 15.09 -4.26
CA LYS A 35 2.89 15.30 -2.92
C LYS A 35 4.21 14.56 -2.79
N THR A 36 5.22 15.30 -2.39
CA THR A 36 6.56 14.80 -2.12
C THR A 36 6.63 14.16 -0.72
N TYR A 37 7.63 13.31 -0.54
CA TYR A 37 7.85 12.54 0.69
C TYR A 37 7.89 13.37 1.99
N THR A 38 8.27 14.65 1.91
CA THR A 38 8.40 15.54 3.08
C THR A 38 7.10 16.25 3.48
N GLU A 39 6.06 16.17 2.66
CA GLU A 39 4.79 16.84 2.92
C GLU A 39 3.89 15.92 3.76
N SER A 40 3.37 16.41 4.89
CA SER A 40 2.47 15.62 5.73
C SER A 40 1.23 15.19 4.94
N ILE A 41 1.04 13.88 4.82
CA ILE A 41 -0.11 13.27 4.13
C ILE A 41 -1.19 13.00 5.17
N ASP A 42 -2.37 13.56 4.97
CA ASP A 42 -3.55 13.15 5.72
C ASP A 42 -3.98 11.75 5.27
N THR A 43 -3.91 10.79 6.20
CA THR A 43 -4.22 9.38 5.97
C THR A 43 -5.40 8.88 6.78
N ALA A 44 -6.14 9.77 7.46
CA ALA A 44 -7.24 9.37 8.35
C ALA A 44 -8.26 8.47 7.62
N ASP A 45 -8.69 8.87 6.41
CA ASP A 45 -9.65 8.10 5.61
C ASP A 45 -9.09 6.74 5.14
N ILE A 46 -7.79 6.69 4.84
CA ILE A 46 -7.11 5.45 4.43
C ILE A 46 -7.08 4.49 5.60
N LYS A 47 -6.64 4.96 6.78
CA LYS A 47 -6.58 4.17 8.01
C LYS A 47 -7.95 3.66 8.42
N GLN A 48 -8.97 4.52 8.37
CA GLN A 48 -10.34 4.10 8.69
C GLN A 48 -10.86 3.04 7.72
N THR A 49 -10.63 3.24 6.41
CA THR A 49 -10.99 2.23 5.39
C THR A 49 -10.27 0.91 5.65
N ILE A 50 -9.00 0.96 6.06
CA ILE A 50 -8.22 -0.22 6.39
C ILE A 50 -8.77 -0.92 7.62
N VAL A 51 -9.16 -0.20 8.68
CA VAL A 51 -9.80 -0.77 9.87
C VAL A 51 -11.10 -1.48 9.49
N ASP A 52 -11.95 -0.85 8.68
CA ASP A 52 -13.28 -1.35 8.33
C ASP A 52 -13.27 -2.48 7.29
N ALA A 53 -12.20 -2.59 6.49
CA ALA A 53 -12.06 -3.63 5.49
C ALA A 53 -12.12 -5.03 6.12
N LYS A 54 -12.69 -6.02 5.41
CA LYS A 54 -12.71 -7.43 5.86
C LYS A 54 -11.45 -8.21 5.49
N LYS A 55 -10.81 -7.82 4.39
CA LYS A 55 -9.57 -8.40 3.86
C LYS A 55 -8.67 -7.27 3.35
N LEU A 56 -7.36 -7.42 3.50
CA LEU A 56 -6.37 -6.53 2.90
C LEU A 56 -5.51 -7.31 1.91
N ILE A 57 -5.22 -6.69 0.77
CA ILE A 57 -4.42 -7.31 -0.30
C ILE A 57 -3.35 -6.31 -0.75
N PHE A 58 -2.08 -6.70 -0.63
CA PHE A 58 -0.92 -5.92 -1.03
C PHE A 58 -0.34 -6.43 -2.36
N LEU A 59 -0.45 -5.64 -3.42
CA LEU A 59 0.04 -6.00 -4.76
C LEU A 59 1.12 -5.03 -5.23
N GLY A 60 2.29 -5.56 -5.61
CA GLY A 60 3.38 -4.73 -6.12
C GLY A 60 3.87 -3.67 -5.11
N PHE A 61 3.79 -3.98 -3.82
CA PHE A 61 4.09 -3.06 -2.73
C PHE A 61 5.46 -3.37 -2.12
N ALA A 62 6.26 -2.34 -1.85
CA ALA A 62 7.65 -2.51 -1.42
C ALA A 62 7.83 -2.63 0.11
N TYR A 63 6.77 -2.44 0.90
CA TYR A 63 6.76 -2.52 2.37
C TYR A 63 7.81 -1.66 3.08
N HIS A 64 8.12 -0.48 2.53
CA HIS A 64 8.95 0.49 3.24
C HIS A 64 8.22 0.99 4.50
N ASP A 65 8.94 1.17 5.60
CA ASP A 65 8.41 1.56 6.92
C ASP A 65 7.47 2.76 6.86
N GLN A 66 7.83 3.76 6.03
CA GLN A 66 7.03 4.96 5.83
C GLN A 66 5.67 4.64 5.21
N ASN A 67 5.64 3.79 4.16
CA ASN A 67 4.38 3.41 3.55
C ASN A 67 3.53 2.58 4.51
N MET A 68 4.16 1.72 5.32
CA MET A 68 3.47 0.94 6.34
C MET A 68 2.81 1.83 7.40
N ALA A 69 3.52 2.87 7.86
CA ALA A 69 3.01 3.84 8.83
C ALA A 69 1.84 4.70 8.30
N LEU A 70 1.74 4.88 6.99
CA LEU A 70 0.60 5.58 6.37
C LEU A 70 -0.70 4.76 6.39
N LEU A 71 -0.59 3.43 6.48
CA LEU A 71 -1.72 2.52 6.28
C LEU A 71 -2.42 2.15 7.58
N ALA A 72 -1.66 1.95 8.65
CA ALA A 72 -2.21 1.56 9.93
C ALA A 72 -1.28 1.97 11.07
N ASP A 73 -1.89 2.33 12.20
CA ASP A 73 -1.18 2.50 13.45
C ASP A 73 -1.01 1.14 14.14
N GLN A 74 -0.12 1.08 15.12
CA GLN A 74 0.00 -0.13 15.95
C GLN A 74 -1.29 -0.37 16.71
N GLU A 75 -1.62 -1.65 16.89
CA GLU A 75 -2.74 -2.11 17.74
C GLU A 75 -4.14 -1.60 17.32
N CYS A 76 -4.31 -1.16 16.07
CA CYS A 76 -5.60 -0.69 15.57
C CYS A 76 -6.48 -1.80 14.96
N LEU A 77 -5.91 -2.97 14.67
CA LEU A 77 -6.62 -4.09 14.04
C LEU A 77 -6.97 -5.19 15.06
N VAL A 78 -8.10 -5.84 14.82
CA VAL A 78 -8.64 -6.88 15.72
C VAL A 78 -8.48 -8.27 15.09
N ALA A 79 -9.16 -8.52 13.96
CA ALA A 79 -9.03 -9.77 13.23
C ALA A 79 -9.32 -9.58 11.73
N LYS A 80 -8.38 -9.98 10.87
CA LYS A 80 -8.49 -9.80 9.42
C LYS A 80 -7.50 -10.69 8.67
N ASN A 81 -7.92 -11.14 7.49
CA ASN A 81 -7.03 -11.80 6.56
C ASN A 81 -6.26 -10.77 5.74
N ILE A 82 -4.94 -10.89 5.74
CA ILE A 82 -4.03 -10.02 5.03
C ILE A 82 -3.24 -10.88 4.06
N PHE A 83 -3.28 -10.52 2.79
CA PHE A 83 -2.53 -11.21 1.75
C PHE A 83 -1.60 -10.22 1.06
N GLY A 84 -0.47 -10.69 0.56
CA GLY A 84 0.43 -9.83 -0.17
C GLY A 84 1.46 -10.57 -1.01
N THR A 85 1.97 -9.87 -2.02
CA THR A 85 3.16 -10.28 -2.75
C THR A 85 4.37 -9.49 -2.25
N ALA A 86 5.51 -10.14 -2.10
CA ALA A 86 6.82 -9.54 -1.82
C ALA A 86 7.87 -10.14 -2.78
N TYR A 87 7.58 -10.09 -4.08
CA TYR A 87 8.35 -10.79 -5.11
C TYR A 87 9.86 -10.54 -5.01
N GLU A 88 10.65 -11.62 -5.10
CA GLU A 88 12.13 -11.63 -5.02
C GLU A 88 12.73 -11.09 -3.70
N ARG A 89 11.91 -10.97 -2.64
CA ARG A 89 12.42 -10.72 -1.29
C ARG A 89 12.93 -12.00 -0.65
N SER A 90 13.87 -11.86 0.27
CA SER A 90 14.38 -13.00 1.05
C SER A 90 13.36 -13.45 2.09
N ASP A 91 13.45 -14.70 2.57
CA ASP A 91 12.60 -15.21 3.66
C ASP A 91 12.72 -14.34 4.92
N SER A 92 13.91 -13.81 5.19
CA SER A 92 14.15 -12.89 6.30
C SER A 92 13.35 -11.60 6.13
N ASP A 93 13.36 -11.01 4.93
CA ASP A 93 12.59 -9.78 4.67
C ASP A 93 11.09 -10.04 4.80
N VAL A 94 10.60 -11.18 4.29
CA VAL A 94 9.19 -11.59 4.42
C VAL A 94 8.79 -11.75 5.88
N SER A 95 9.68 -12.31 6.70
CA SER A 95 9.46 -12.43 8.15
C SER A 95 9.34 -11.06 8.81
N VAL A 96 10.26 -10.12 8.50
CA VAL A 96 10.21 -8.75 9.01
C VAL A 96 8.90 -8.05 8.60
N ILE A 97 8.52 -8.15 7.31
CA ILE A 97 7.28 -7.58 6.80
C ILE A 97 6.06 -8.16 7.54
N SER A 98 6.03 -9.48 7.73
CA SER A 98 4.94 -10.15 8.43
C SER A 98 4.85 -9.68 9.89
N GLN A 99 5.99 -9.53 10.57
CA GLN A 99 6.04 -9.00 11.94
C GLN A 99 5.58 -7.53 12.02
N GLN A 100 5.94 -6.69 11.04
CA GLN A 100 5.44 -5.31 10.96
C GLN A 100 3.92 -5.27 10.82
N ILE A 101 3.35 -6.10 9.95
CA ILE A 101 1.90 -6.24 9.77
C ILE A 101 1.24 -6.76 11.06
N LEU A 102 1.85 -7.74 11.73
CA LEU A 102 1.35 -8.27 12.99
C LEU A 102 1.33 -7.20 14.10
N GLY A 103 2.25 -6.24 14.06
CA GLY A 103 2.27 -5.09 14.95
C GLY A 103 1.03 -4.19 14.84
N TRP A 104 0.28 -4.25 13.73
CA TRP A 104 -1.00 -3.55 13.59
C TRP A 104 -2.13 -4.17 14.42
N PHE A 105 -2.00 -5.44 14.80
CA PHE A 105 -2.98 -6.09 15.67
C PHE A 105 -2.67 -5.81 17.14
N SER A 106 -3.71 -5.68 17.95
CA SER A 106 -3.51 -5.56 19.40
C SER A 106 -2.87 -6.83 19.97
N GLU A 107 -2.12 -6.70 21.07
CA GLU A 107 -1.31 -7.80 21.63
C GLU A 107 -2.11 -9.10 21.83
N MET A 108 -3.38 -8.98 22.24
CA MET A 108 -4.29 -10.11 22.44
C MET A 108 -4.52 -10.93 21.17
N TYR A 109 -4.45 -10.30 19.99
CA TYR A 109 -4.73 -10.94 18.69
C TYR A 109 -3.48 -11.24 17.86
N ARG A 110 -2.27 -10.82 18.27
CA ARG A 110 -1.05 -11.05 17.47
C ARG A 110 -0.81 -12.53 17.14
N ASN A 111 -0.72 -13.39 18.15
CA ASN A 111 -0.44 -14.82 17.94
C ASN A 111 -1.55 -15.54 17.14
N PRO A 112 -2.86 -15.34 17.43
CA PRO A 112 -3.92 -15.90 16.59
C PRO A 112 -3.88 -15.45 15.13
N MET A 113 -3.42 -14.21 14.87
CA MET A 113 -3.44 -13.62 13.54
C MET A 113 -2.22 -13.97 12.67
N GLU A 114 -1.17 -14.59 13.22
CA GLU A 114 -0.02 -15.07 12.42
C GLU A 114 -0.47 -15.93 11.24
N ARG A 115 -1.50 -16.77 11.45
CA ARG A 115 -2.05 -17.65 10.42
C ARG A 115 -2.89 -16.94 9.36
N ASN A 116 -3.23 -15.67 9.59
CA ASN A 116 -4.08 -14.86 8.73
C ASN A 116 -3.26 -13.84 7.89
N VAL A 117 -1.94 -13.75 8.14
CA VAL A 117 -1.02 -12.93 7.37
C VAL A 117 -0.27 -13.82 6.37
N HIS A 118 -0.52 -13.62 5.08
CA HIS A 118 0.01 -14.44 3.99
C HIS A 118 0.80 -13.57 3.01
N ILE A 119 2.12 -13.50 3.21
CA ILE A 119 3.02 -12.78 2.30
C ILE A 119 3.82 -13.79 1.48
N ASN A 120 3.64 -13.77 0.16
CA ASN A 120 4.34 -14.67 -0.76
C ASN A 120 5.38 -13.91 -1.59
N HIS A 121 6.62 -14.39 -1.59
CA HIS A 121 7.76 -13.76 -2.28
C HIS A 121 8.15 -14.42 -3.61
N GLU A 122 7.46 -15.48 -4.01
CA GLU A 122 7.66 -16.16 -5.30
C GLU A 122 6.66 -15.70 -6.38
N LEU A 123 5.57 -15.04 -5.96
CA LEU A 123 4.50 -14.60 -6.84
C LEU A 123 4.63 -13.13 -7.23
N THR A 124 4.50 -12.87 -8.53
CA THR A 124 4.24 -11.52 -9.02
C THR A 124 2.77 -11.14 -8.77
N ALA A 125 2.48 -9.84 -8.73
CA ALA A 125 1.10 -9.35 -8.57
C ALA A 125 0.14 -9.89 -9.65
N SER A 126 0.65 -10.15 -10.86
CA SER A 126 -0.15 -10.72 -11.96
C SER A 126 -0.63 -12.14 -11.71
N LYS A 127 0.13 -12.97 -10.99
CA LYS A 127 -0.19 -14.37 -10.70
C LYS A 127 -0.94 -14.55 -9.37
N PHE A 128 -1.06 -13.48 -8.59
CA PHE A 128 -1.59 -13.51 -7.24
C PHE A 128 -3.03 -14.05 -7.16
N PHE A 129 -3.92 -13.55 -8.03
CA PHE A 129 -5.33 -13.92 -8.01
C PHE A 129 -5.59 -15.35 -8.46
N ASP A 130 -4.76 -15.89 -9.36
CA ASP A 130 -4.84 -17.29 -9.76
C ASP A 130 -4.45 -18.19 -8.59
N TYR A 131 -3.37 -17.84 -7.89
CA TYR A 131 -2.85 -18.60 -6.76
C TYR A 131 -3.81 -18.59 -5.57
N PHE A 132 -4.32 -17.42 -5.18
CA PHE A 132 -5.24 -17.27 -4.04
C PHE A 132 -6.72 -17.37 -4.44
N SER A 133 -7.04 -17.89 -5.63
CA SER A 133 -8.40 -17.96 -6.19
C SER A 133 -9.45 -18.62 -5.29
N LYS A 134 -9.05 -19.52 -4.40
CA LYS A 134 -9.96 -20.18 -3.43
C LYS A 134 -10.06 -19.45 -2.09
N SER A 135 -9.07 -18.63 -1.75
CA SER A 135 -8.96 -17.95 -0.45
C SER A 135 -9.50 -16.52 -0.49
N LEU A 136 -9.54 -15.92 -1.69
CA LEU A 136 -10.11 -14.60 -1.97
C LEU A 136 -11.61 -14.71 -2.23
#